data_AF-A0A5Z5KXP2-F1
#
_entry.id   AF-A0A5Z5KXP2-F1
#
_cell.length_a   1.000
_cell.length_b   1.000
_cell.length_c   1.000
_cell.angle_alpha   90.00
_cell.angle_beta   90.00
_cell.angle_gamma   90.00
#
_symmetry.space_group_name_H-M   'P 1'
#
loop_
_entity.id
_entity.type
_entity.pdbx_description
1 polymer ?
#
loop_
_entity_poly.entity_id
_entity_poly.type
_entity_poly.pdbx_seq_one_letter_code
_entity_poly.pdbx_strand_id
1 'polypeptide(L)' 'ISELGMFSVQTDNNPSSAEHSFAGYLIRSKSAESTEGGVHSGQGVLDSLVYSD' A
#
# COMPACT_ATOMS: atom_id res chain seq x y z
N ILE A 1 5.49 10.96 -6.53
CA ILE A 1 5.12 9.65 -7.11
C ILE A 1 4.46 8.83 -6.01
N SER A 2 3.38 8.15 -6.35
CA SER A 2 2.59 7.32 -5.43
C SER A 2 2.84 5.84 -5.70
N GLU A 3 2.86 5.03 -4.65
CA GLU A 3 3.10 3.59 -4.68
C GLU A 3 1.96 2.86 -3.95
N LEU A 4 1.33 1.90 -4.62
CA LEU A 4 0.23 1.07 -4.08
C LEU A 4 0.79 -0.21 -3.47
N GLY A 5 0.49 -0.45 -2.19
CA GLY A 5 0.68 -1.72 -1.52
C GLY A 5 -0.66 -2.43 -1.29
N MET A 6 -0.72 -3.73 -1.58
CA MET A 6 -1.89 -4.58 -1.33
C MET A 6 -1.59 -5.55 -0.18
N PHE A 7 -2.50 -5.66 0.78
CA PHE A 7 -2.35 -6.57 1.90
C PHE A 7 -3.06 -7.90 1.63
N SER A 8 -2.37 -9.00 1.89
CA SER A 8 -2.98 -10.33 2.00
C SER A 8 -2.83 -10.83 3.44
N VAL A 9 -3.75 -11.69 3.86
CA VAL A 9 -3.69 -12.34 5.18
C VAL A 9 -3.70 -13.84 4.95
N GLN A 10 -2.76 -14.53 5.58
CA GLN A 10 -2.69 -15.98 5.59
C GLN A 10 -2.63 -16.47 7.04
N THR A 11 -3.34 -17.55 7.34
CA THR A 11 -3.35 -18.22 8.63
C THR A 11 -3.20 -19.72 8.38
N ASP A 12 -2.26 -20.36 9.07
CA ASP A 12 -1.96 -21.79 8.89
C ASP A 12 -1.69 -22.19 7.44
N ASN A 13 -0.93 -21.36 6.71
CA ASN A 13 -0.64 -21.50 5.28
C ASN A 13 -1.86 -21.47 4.35
N ASN A 14 -3.04 -21.10 4.86
CA ASN A 14 -4.24 -20.89 4.06
C ASN A 14 -4.53 -19.40 3.93
N PRO A 15 -5.00 -18.93 2.76
CA PRO A 15 -5.49 -17.55 2.62
C PRO A 15 -6.72 -17.36 3.52
N SER A 16 -6.66 -16.33 4.37
CA SER A 16 -7.75 -15.99 5.31
C SER A 16 -8.72 -14.97 4.72
N SER A 17 -8.39 -14.38 3.57
CA SER A 17 -9.29 -13.55 2.77
C SER A 17 -10.15 -14.43 1.86
N ALA A 18 -11.31 -13.91 1.42
CA ALA A 18 -12.11 -14.59 0.41
C ALA A 18 -11.28 -14.87 -0.86
N GLU A 19 -11.66 -15.90 -1.63
CA GLU A 19 -10.96 -16.21 -2.88
C GLU A 19 -10.79 -14.96 -3.75
N HIS A 20 -9.57 -14.75 -4.25
CA HIS A 20 -9.17 -13.60 -5.06
C HIS A 20 -9.39 -12.22 -4.41
N SER A 21 -9.37 -12.13 -3.07
CA SER A 21 -9.52 -10.86 -2.37
C SER A 21 -8.28 -10.44 -1.58
N PHE A 22 -8.08 -9.14 -1.49
CA PHE A 22 -7.08 -8.50 -0.63
C PHE A 22 -7.73 -7.99 0.64
N ALA A 23 -6.98 -7.98 1.74
CA ALA A 23 -7.45 -7.55 3.05
C ALA A 23 -7.43 -6.02 3.24
N GLY A 24 -6.93 -5.28 2.25
CA GLY A 24 -6.84 -3.83 2.28
C GLY A 24 -5.69 -3.34 1.42
N TYR A 25 -5.47 -2.03 1.45
CA TYR A 25 -4.39 -1.38 0.72
C TYR A 25 -3.74 -0.27 1.56
N LEU A 26 -2.55 0.13 1.15
CA LEU A 26 -1.87 1.33 1.59
C LEU A 26 -1.35 2.07 0.36
N ILE A 27 -1.52 3.38 0.33
CA ILE A 27 -0.77 4.22 -0.61
C ILE A 27 0.24 5.04 0.16
N ARG A 28 1.48 5.02 -0.32
CA ARG A 28 2.50 5.97 0.10
C ARG A 28 2.90 6.86 -1.08
N SER A 29 3.19 8.10 -0.77
CA SER A 29 3.67 9.08 -1.76
C SER A 29 5.00 9.67 -1.32
N LYS A 30 5.88 9.92 -2.28
CA LYS A 30 7.18 10.59 -2.10
C LYS A 30 7.45 11.60 -3.21
N SER A 31 8.40 12.52 -3.00
CA SER A 31 8.92 13.36 -4.10
C SER A 31 9.46 12.48 -5.24
N ALA A 32 9.27 12.92 -6.48
CA ALA A 32 9.79 12.21 -7.65
C ALA A 32 11.33 12.14 -7.69
N GLU A 33 11.99 13.10 -7.03
CA GLU A 33 13.45 13.18 -6.95
C GLU A 33 14.04 12.36 -5.79
N SER A 34 13.19 11.83 -4.90
CA SER A 34 13.64 11.08 -3.73
C SER A 34 13.95 9.63 -4.06
N THR A 35 15.13 9.18 -3.66
CA THR A 35 15.53 7.77 -3.74
C THR A 35 14.76 6.92 -2.73
N GLU A 36 14.64 7.40 -1.48
CA GLU A 36 13.91 6.74 -0.39
C GLU A 36 12.44 7.17 -0.31
N GLY A 37 11.60 6.31 0.28
CA GLY A 37 10.14 6.54 0.38
C GLY A 37 9.49 6.02 1.65
N GLY A 38 10.27 5.67 2.66
CA GLY A 38 9.72 5.20 3.94
C GLY A 38 8.97 6.31 4.67
N VAL A 39 7.74 6.03 5.11
CA VAL A 39 6.98 6.96 5.97
C VAL A 39 7.67 7.12 7.31
N HIS A 40 8.10 6.01 7.92
CA HIS A 40 8.81 6.02 9.20
C HIS A 40 10.18 6.73 9.14
N SER A 41 10.87 6.66 8.00
CA SER A 41 12.12 7.41 7.80
C SER A 41 11.90 8.90 7.45
N GLY A 42 10.65 9.36 7.42
CA GLY A 42 10.27 10.74 7.10
C GLY A 42 10.41 11.12 5.63
N GLN A 43 10.65 10.15 4.74
CA GLN A 43 10.90 10.38 3.30
C GLN A 43 9.62 10.26 2.45
N GLY A 44 8.54 9.76 3.03
CA GLY A 44 7.25 9.63 2.38
C GLY A 44 6.10 9.95 3.32
N VAL A 45 4.90 10.05 2.75
CA VAL A 45 3.65 10.29 3.46
C VAL A 45 2.63 9.22 3.10
N LEU A 46 1.65 9.03 3.99
CA LEU A 46 0.46 8.24 3.68
C LEU A 46 -0.43 9.04 2.71
N ASP A 47 -1.08 8.33 1.80
CA ASP A 47 -1.94 8.90 0.77
C ASP A 47 -3.21 8.07 0.59
N SER A 48 -4.14 8.56 -0.23
CA SER A 48 -5.44 7.95 -0.52
C SER A 48 -5.73 7.90 -2.02
N LEU A 49 -6.67 7.03 -2.41
CA LEU A 49 -7.19 7.00 -3.77
C LEU A 49 -8.41 7.91 -3.88
N VAL A 50 -8.43 8.73 -4.92
CA VAL A 50 -9.67 9.30 -5.44
C VAL A 50 -10.02 8.53 -6.69
N TYR A 51 -11.19 7.91 -6.69
CA TYR A 51 -11.80 7.39 -7.90
C TYR A 51 -12.45 8.55 -8.66
N SER A 52 -12.23 8.62 -9.97
CA SER A 52 -12.83 9.61 -10.86
C SER A 52 -13.37 8.89 -12.09
N ASP A 53 -14.57 9.31 -12.53
CA ASP A 53 -15.24 8.83 -13.74
C ASP A 53 -14.58 9.35 -15.03
#